data_AF-A0A965P9L1-F1
#
_entry.id   AF-A0A965P9L1-F1
#
_cell.length_a   1.000
_cell.length_b   1.000
_cell.length_c   1.000
_cell.angle_alpha   90.00
_cell.angle_beta   90.00
_cell.angle_gamma   90.00
#
_symmetry.space_group_name_H-M   'P 1'
#
loop_
_entity.id
_entity.type
_entity.pdbx_description
1 polymer ?
#
loop_
_entity_poly.entity_id
_entity_poly.type
_entity_poly.pdbx_seq_one_letter_code
_entity_poly.pdbx_strand_id
1 'polypeptide(L)'
;MSIKQEIFINGVFSHIEDTRTIEEAHQENLIRIRELVTAKITGAGYDEVWQRNAALGVLSNLEVEQGREFIANLRSAYHDYKARLLTSTMDEADGVQFIWPQ
;
A
#
# COMPACT_ATOMS: atom_id res chain seq x y z
N MET A 1 11.02 0.42 8.47
CA MET A 1 11.93 1.51 8.91
C MET A 1 12.22 2.32 7.65
N SER A 2 11.77 3.57 7.56
CA SER A 2 11.93 4.36 6.34
C SER A 2 13.39 4.82 6.24
N ILE A 3 14.06 4.48 5.13
CA ILE A 3 15.49 4.77 4.87
C ILE A 3 15.65 6.17 4.27
N LYS A 4 14.85 7.12 4.75
CA LYS A 4 14.94 8.53 4.35
C LYS A 4 15.97 9.19 5.25
N GLN A 5 17.01 9.76 4.66
CA GLN A 5 18.11 10.36 5.40
C GLN A 5 17.97 11.88 5.42
N GLU A 6 18.09 12.48 6.61
CA GLU A 6 18.18 13.93 6.75
C GLU A 6 19.62 14.36 6.43
N ILE A 7 19.78 15.23 5.44
CA ILE A 7 21.06 15.77 5.02
C ILE A 7 21.26 17.14 5.66
N PHE A 8 22.41 17.31 6.33
CA PHE A 8 22.82 18.56 6.98
C PHE A 8 24.06 19.13 6.28
N ILE A 9 24.02 20.41 5.93
CA ILE A 9 25.15 21.14 5.34
C ILE A 9 25.57 22.21 6.35
N ASN A 10 26.83 22.15 6.80
CA ASN A 10 27.38 23.04 7.84
C ASN A 10 26.56 23.05 9.14
N GLY A 11 25.98 21.91 9.52
CA GLY A 11 25.16 21.77 10.73
C GLY A 11 23.73 22.30 10.60
N VAL A 12 23.32 22.78 9.42
CA VAL A 12 21.95 23.23 9.13
C VAL A 12 21.24 22.17 8.28
N PHE A 13 19.99 21.84 8.63
CA PHE A 13 19.16 20.94 7.82
C PHE A 13 19.03 21.48 6.40
N SER A 14 19.29 20.63 5.41
CA SER A 14 19.22 20.98 4.00
C SER A 14 18.01 20.34 3.33
N HIS A 15 17.96 18.99 3.29
CA HIS A 15 16.90 18.24 2.63
C HIS A 15 16.84 16.81 3.16
N ILE A 16 15.79 16.08 2.76
CA ILE A 16 15.68 14.65 2.98
C ILE A 16 15.95 13.95 1.66
N GLU A 17 16.91 13.04 1.66
CA GLU A 17 17.22 12.21 0.49
C GLU A 17 16.63 10.81 0.65
N ASP A 18 16.01 10.33 -0.43
CA ASP A 18 15.55 8.96 -0.53
C ASP A 18 16.57 8.15 -1.32
N THR A 19 17.41 7.38 -0.62
CA THR A 19 18.53 6.66 -1.23
C THR A 19 18.11 5.30 -1.83
N ARG A 20 16.81 5.00 -1.87
CA ARG A 20 16.30 3.72 -2.35
C ARG A 20 16.30 3.67 -3.87
N THR A 21 16.59 2.50 -4.40
CA THR A 21 16.27 2.18 -5.80
C THR A 21 14.75 2.18 -6.03
N ILE A 22 14.33 2.35 -7.28
CA ILE A 22 12.92 2.25 -7.67
C ILE A 22 12.31 0.91 -7.23
N GLU A 23 13.08 -0.18 -7.36
CA GLU A 23 12.63 -1.51 -6.94
C GLU A 23 12.41 -1.59 -5.41
N GLU A 24 13.34 -1.07 -4.61
CA GLU A 24 13.19 -1.01 -3.15
C GLU A 24 11.99 -0.14 -2.73
N ALA A 25 11.77 0.99 -3.41
CA ALA A 25 10.62 1.84 -3.18
C ALA A 25 9.30 1.12 -3.55
N HIS A 26 9.27 0.40 -4.67
CA HIS A 26 8.12 -0.42 -5.05
C HIS A 26 7.85 -1.53 -4.04
N GLN A 27 8.86 -2.28 -3.61
CA GLN A 27 8.70 -3.34 -2.63
C GLN A 27 8.19 -2.81 -1.28
N GLU A 28 8.72 -1.69 -0.78
CA GLU A 28 8.21 -1.07 0.45
C GLU A 28 6.73 -0.69 0.32
N ASN A 29 6.35 -0.08 -0.80
CA ASN A 29 4.98 0.32 -1.06
C ASN A 29 4.04 -0.90 -1.19
N LEU A 30 4.49 -1.98 -1.83
CA LEU A 30 3.74 -3.24 -1.93
C LEU A 30 3.53 -3.90 -0.56
N ILE A 31 4.53 -3.85 0.32
CA ILE A 31 4.40 -4.35 1.69
C ILE A 31 3.38 -3.52 2.45
N ARG A 32 3.49 -2.19 2.43
CA ARG A 32 2.55 -1.29 3.12
C ARG A 32 1.11 -1.48 2.68
N ILE A 33 0.84 -1.57 1.38
CA ILE A 33 -0.53 -1.74 0.90
C ILE A 33 -1.07 -3.12 1.26
N ARG A 34 -0.23 -4.17 1.27
CA ARG A 34 -0.62 -5.51 1.73
C ARG A 34 -1.01 -5.47 3.21
N GLU A 35 -0.20 -4.83 4.05
CA GLU A 35 -0.49 -4.67 5.48
C GLU A 35 -1.80 -3.90 5.71
N LEU A 36 -2.01 -2.81 4.96
CA LEU A 36 -3.24 -2.01 5.04
C LEU A 36 -4.48 -2.82 4.64
N VAL A 37 -4.40 -3.59 3.55
CA VAL A 37 -5.50 -4.45 3.09
C VAL A 37 -5.84 -5.51 4.13
N THR A 38 -4.81 -6.18 4.69
CA THR A 38 -5.02 -7.14 5.78
C THR A 38 -5.63 -6.48 7.01
N ALA A 39 -5.17 -5.28 7.40
CA ALA A 39 -5.73 -4.52 8.51
C ALA A 39 -7.21 -4.13 8.27
N LYS A 40 -7.59 -3.81 7.03
CA LYS A 40 -8.99 -3.50 6.68
C LYS A 40 -9.88 -4.74 6.72
N ILE A 41 -9.40 -5.89 6.24
CA ILE A 41 -10.11 -7.17 6.30
C ILE A 41 -10.36 -7.56 7.77
N THR A 42 -9.31 -7.56 8.58
CA THR A 42 -9.38 -7.93 10.00
C THR A 42 -10.19 -6.92 10.81
N GLY A 43 -10.01 -5.62 10.58
CA GLY A 43 -10.78 -4.55 11.24
C GLY A 43 -12.26 -4.55 10.90
N ALA A 44 -12.66 -5.17 9.79
CA ALA A 44 -14.06 -5.40 9.43
C ALA A 44 -14.66 -6.68 10.06
N GLY A 45 -13.88 -7.43 10.85
CA GLY A 45 -14.32 -8.66 11.52
C GLY A 45 -14.13 -9.94 10.69
N TYR A 46 -13.43 -9.88 9.55
CA TYR A 46 -13.16 -11.04 8.69
C TYR A 46 -11.80 -11.69 8.96
N ASP A 47 -11.47 -11.83 10.23
CA ASP A 47 -10.21 -12.41 10.71
C ASP A 47 -10.14 -13.95 10.51
N GLU A 48 -9.09 -14.58 11.03
CA GLU A 48 -8.89 -16.03 10.91
C GLU A 48 -9.99 -16.85 11.60
N VAL A 49 -10.61 -16.32 12.66
CA VAL A 49 -11.70 -17.00 13.37
C VAL A 49 -12.95 -16.96 12.49
N TRP A 50 -13.27 -15.81 11.91
CA TRP A 50 -14.37 -15.69 10.96
C TRP A 50 -14.17 -16.63 9.76
N GLN A 51 -12.96 -16.67 9.17
CA GLN A 51 -12.66 -17.53 8.02
C GLN A 51 -12.81 -19.02 8.36
N ARG A 52 -12.38 -19.43 9.56
CA ARG A 52 -12.56 -20.79 10.05
C ARG A 52 -14.03 -21.13 10.24
N ASN A 53 -14.81 -20.24 10.85
CA ASN A 53 -16.24 -20.43 11.06
C ASN A 53 -17.01 -20.51 9.74
N ALA A 54 -16.63 -19.70 8.75
CA ALA A 54 -17.16 -19.79 7.39
C ALA A 54 -16.86 -21.16 6.77
N ALA A 55 -15.62 -21.65 6.87
CA ALA A 55 -15.21 -22.95 6.32
C ALA A 55 -15.88 -24.16 7.01
N LEU A 56 -16.18 -24.04 8.30
CA LEU A 56 -16.89 -25.06 9.08
C LEU A 56 -18.42 -25.01 8.91
N GLY A 57 -18.95 -24.05 8.14
CA GLY A 57 -20.39 -23.88 7.93
C GLY A 57 -21.14 -23.38 9.17
N VAL A 58 -20.44 -22.71 10.10
CA VAL A 58 -21.03 -22.13 11.31
C VAL A 58 -21.83 -20.86 10.98
N LEU A 59 -21.38 -20.11 9.98
CA LEU A 59 -22.01 -18.86 9.53
C LEU A 59 -23.11 -19.13 8.50
N SER A 60 -24.09 -18.24 8.43
CA SER A 60 -25.11 -18.29 7.39
C SER A 60 -24.52 -17.99 6.00
N ASN A 61 -25.18 -18.49 4.95
CA ASN A 61 -24.76 -18.23 3.57
C ASN A 61 -24.64 -16.73 3.24
N LEU A 62 -25.54 -15.91 3.81
CA LEU A 62 -25.52 -14.46 3.60
C LEU A 62 -24.28 -13.81 4.23
N GLU A 63 -23.95 -14.18 5.48
CA GLU A 63 -22.76 -13.66 6.16
C GLU A 63 -21.48 -14.03 5.41
N VAL A 64 -21.38 -15.27 4.94
CA VAL A 64 -20.20 -15.71 4.19
C VAL A 64 -20.09 -14.98 2.85
N GLU A 65 -21.21 -14.77 2.14
CA GLU A 65 -21.18 -14.05 0.86
C GLU A 65 -20.76 -12.59 1.03
N GLN A 66 -21.31 -11.89 2.01
CA GLN A 66 -20.93 -10.50 2.32
C GLN A 66 -19.44 -10.38 2.66
N GLY A 67 -18.91 -11.30 3.48
CA GLY A 67 -17.48 -11.32 3.80
C GLY A 67 -16.61 -11.64 2.59
N ARG A 68 -17.01 -12.59 1.74
CA ARG A 68 -16.30 -12.91 0.50
C ARG A 68 -16.25 -11.73 -0.45
N GLU A 69 -17.37 -11.05 -0.66
CA GLU A 69 -17.46 -9.89 -1.54
C GLU A 69 -16.57 -8.75 -1.05
N PHE A 70 -16.61 -8.45 0.26
CA PHE A 70 -15.75 -7.43 0.85
C PHE A 70 -14.26 -7.75 0.67
N ILE A 71 -13.84 -8.99 0.96
CA ILE A 71 -12.46 -9.44 0.79
C ILE A 71 -12.04 -9.38 -0.70
N ALA A 72 -12.91 -9.81 -1.61
CA ALA A 72 -12.65 -9.80 -3.04
C ALA A 72 -12.42 -8.39 -3.57
N ASN A 73 -13.26 -7.43 -3.17
CA ASN A 73 -13.13 -6.03 -3.55
C ASN A 73 -11.79 -5.42 -3.11
N LEU A 74 -11.38 -5.67 -1.85
CA LEU A 74 -10.09 -5.20 -1.35
C LEU A 74 -8.90 -5.85 -2.06
N ARG A 75 -8.98 -7.14 -2.39
CA ARG A 75 -7.94 -7.85 -3.16
C ARG A 75 -7.85 -7.31 -4.58
N SER A 76 -8.97 -7.01 -5.23
CA SER A 76 -8.97 -6.37 -6.56
C SER A 76 -8.26 -5.02 -6.50
N ALA A 77 -8.62 -4.16 -5.54
CA ALA A 77 -7.99 -2.86 -5.37
C ALA A 77 -6.47 -2.96 -5.13
N TYR A 78 -6.02 -3.98 -4.36
CA TYR A 78 -4.59 -4.28 -4.20
C TYR A 78 -3.92 -4.63 -5.52
N HIS A 79 -4.53 -5.51 -6.32
CA HIS A 79 -3.97 -5.92 -7.61
C HIS A 79 -3.91 -4.76 -8.62
N ASP A 80 -4.93 -3.91 -8.65
CA ASP A 80 -4.98 -2.71 -9.50
C ASP A 80 -3.92 -1.68 -9.07
N TYR A 81 -3.72 -1.50 -7.76
CA TYR A 81 -2.65 -0.66 -7.23
C TYR A 81 -1.28 -1.23 -7.59
N LYS A 82 -1.06 -2.55 -7.37
CA LYS A 82 0.19 -3.21 -7.69
C LYS A 82 0.54 -3.06 -9.17
N ALA A 83 -0.43 -3.22 -10.06
CA ALA A 83 -0.22 -3.05 -11.50
C ALA A 83 0.26 -1.63 -11.82
N ARG A 84 -0.45 -0.60 -11.32
CA ARG A 84 -0.08 0.81 -11.53
C ARG A 84 1.29 1.16 -10.96
N LEU A 85 1.60 0.68 -9.76
CA LEU A 85 2.89 0.91 -9.12
C LEU A 85 4.04 0.29 -9.93
N LEU A 86 3.90 -0.95 -10.39
CA LEU A 86 4.94 -1.61 -11.18
C LEU A 86 5.13 -1.00 -12.57
N THR A 87 4.08 -0.37 -13.12
CA THR A 87 4.19 0.42 -14.37
C THR A 87 4.69 1.84 -14.15
N SER A 88 4.80 2.30 -12.90
CA SER A 88 5.37 3.60 -12.58
C SER A 88 6.88 3.52 -12.78
N THR A 89 7.40 4.25 -13.76
CA THR A 89 8.82 4.21 -14.13
C THR A 89 9.58 5.50 -13.79
N MET A 90 8.94 6.51 -13.18
CA MET A 90 9.58 7.81 -12.92
C MET A 90 8.96 8.56 -11.73
N ASP A 91 9.83 9.29 -11.05
CA ASP A 91 9.53 10.38 -10.12
C ASP A 91 8.75 11.47 -10.87
N GLU A 92 7.43 11.55 -10.69
CA GLU A 92 6.60 12.57 -11.33
C GLU A 92 7.02 14.00 -10.95
N ALA A 93 7.91 14.18 -9.95
CA ALA A 93 8.51 15.46 -9.61
C ALA A 93 9.52 15.97 -10.65
N ASP A 94 10.23 15.09 -11.35
CA ASP A 94 11.21 15.48 -12.40
C ASP A 94 10.54 15.90 -13.72
N GLY A 95 9.25 15.58 -13.89
CA GLY A 95 8.44 15.99 -15.04
C GLY A 95 7.87 17.41 -14.93
N VAL A 96 7.94 18.05 -13.76
CA VAL A 96 7.50 19.43 -13.58
C VAL A 96 8.62 20.35 -14.02
N GLN A 97 8.58 20.78 -15.28
CA GLN A 97 9.39 21.93 -15.70
C GLN A 97 9.00 23.14 -14.83
N PHE A 98 9.94 23.62 -14.01
CA PHE A 98 9.78 24.88 -13.30
C PHE A 98 9.61 26.01 -14.32
N ILE A 99 8.41 26.56 -14.43
CA ILE A 99 8.13 27.72 -15.27
C ILE A 99 8.45 28.96 -14.44
N TRP A 100 9.51 29.68 -14.81
CA TRP A 100 9.82 30.97 -14.17
C TRP A 100 8.68 31.96 -14.42
N PRO A 101 8.07 32.58 -13.40
CA PRO A 101 7.05 33.60 -13.61
C PRO A 101 7.68 34.82 -14.28
N GLN A 102 7.14 35.22 -15.44
CA GLN A 102 7.50 36.49 -16.10
C GLN A 102 6.87 37.69 -15.41
#